data_AF-A0A3P1W7C6-F1
#
_entry.id   AF-A0A3P1W7C6-F1
#
_cell.length_a   1.000
_cell.length_b   1.000
_cell.length_c   1.000
_cell.angle_alpha   90.00
_cell.angle_beta   90.00
_cell.angle_gamma   90.00
#
_symmetry.space_group_name_H-M   'P 1'
#
loop_
_entity.id
_entity.type
_entity.pdbx_description
1 polymer ?
#
loop_
_entity_poly.entity_id
_entity_poly.type
_entity_poly.pdbx_seq_one_letter_code
_entity_poly.pdbx_strand_id
1 'polypeptide(L)'
;MKKSILLIILMIGMTVYAEKFTPDNGTSEKYKNITWFSTKVPESEEEVLFDDEGKYNFQIIEEKNTSYLKQWFPLAYTECFCHSRKKIKYMNDVLPENKSEMEQEIKTHIETYKIYPDSRKGVFYVENFLDLKGETHKKMYFGFDRKLKKIVILDEKLNIIEILEKANKE
;
A
#
# COMPACT_ATOMS: atom_id res chain seq x y z
N MET A 1 45.43 -30.91 19.97
CA MET A 1 43.95 -30.92 19.97
C MET A 1 43.44 -29.57 19.47
N LYS A 2 42.54 -29.64 18.50
CA LYS A 2 41.98 -28.57 17.66
C LYS A 2 41.18 -27.55 18.48
N LYS A 3 41.53 -26.26 18.45
CA LYS A 3 40.65 -25.16 18.93
C LYS A 3 40.98 -23.84 18.22
N SER A 4 40.71 -23.75 16.91
CA SER A 4 40.77 -22.46 16.19
C SER A 4 40.00 -22.52 14.86
N ILE A 5 38.74 -22.96 14.88
CA ILE A 5 37.85 -22.91 13.70
C ILE A 5 36.50 -22.21 14.00
N LEU A 6 36.23 -21.82 15.25
CA LEU A 6 34.89 -21.34 15.65
C LEU A 6 34.69 -19.82 15.57
N LEU A 7 35.30 -19.13 14.60
CA LEU A 7 35.15 -17.67 14.45
C LEU A 7 34.79 -17.20 13.05
N ILE A 8 34.70 -18.10 12.06
CA ILE A 8 34.38 -17.73 10.67
C ILE A 8 32.87 -17.90 10.36
N ILE A 9 32.12 -18.66 11.15
CA ILE A 9 30.71 -18.98 10.85
C ILE A 9 29.73 -17.87 11.30
N LEU A 10 30.15 -16.91 12.14
CA LEU A 10 29.26 -15.84 12.64
C LEU A 10 29.17 -14.61 11.73
N MET A 11 29.88 -14.60 10.59
CA MET A 11 29.83 -13.54 9.58
C MET A 11 28.89 -13.86 8.41
N ILE A 12 28.17 -14.99 8.45
CA ILE A 12 26.98 -15.17 7.63
C ILE A 12 25.88 -14.37 8.31
N GLY A 13 26.04 -13.05 8.29
CA GLY A 13 25.00 -12.11 8.66
C GLY A 13 23.75 -12.52 7.91
N MET A 14 22.63 -12.56 8.62
CA MET A 14 21.31 -12.75 8.07
C MET A 14 21.18 -11.79 6.88
N THR A 15 21.44 -12.28 5.67
CA THR A 15 21.04 -11.59 4.46
C THR A 15 19.54 -11.68 4.50
N VAL A 16 18.92 -10.62 5.04
CA VAL A 16 17.49 -10.37 4.86
C VAL A 16 17.34 -10.20 3.35
N TYR A 17 17.15 -11.32 2.65
CA TYR A 17 16.91 -11.31 1.23
C TYR A 17 15.57 -10.63 1.06
N ALA A 18 15.60 -9.34 0.72
CA ALA A 18 14.41 -8.63 0.30
C ALA A 18 13.84 -9.40 -0.90
N GLU A 19 12.59 -9.83 -0.80
CA GLU A 19 11.98 -10.68 -1.82
C GLU A 19 11.93 -9.90 -3.14
N LYS A 20 12.39 -10.54 -4.22
CA LYS A 20 12.43 -9.90 -5.55
C LYS A 20 11.07 -9.99 -6.23
N PHE A 21 10.65 -8.86 -6.78
CA PHE A 21 9.46 -8.77 -7.62
C PHE A 21 9.50 -9.75 -8.78
N THR A 22 8.42 -10.51 -8.93
CA THR A 22 8.19 -11.42 -10.04
C THR A 22 7.02 -10.90 -10.87
N PRO A 23 7.28 -10.24 -12.01
CA PRO A 23 6.21 -9.60 -12.77
C PRO A 23 5.21 -10.63 -13.29
N ASP A 24 3.94 -10.31 -13.15
CA ASP A 24 2.86 -11.02 -13.82
C ASP A 24 2.76 -10.59 -15.30
N ASN A 25 2.36 -11.53 -16.15
CA ASN A 25 2.06 -11.25 -17.55
C ASN A 25 0.61 -10.77 -17.74
N GLY A 26 -0.19 -10.75 -16.67
CA GLY A 26 -1.56 -10.24 -16.68
C GLY A 26 -1.64 -8.73 -16.95
N THR A 27 -2.76 -8.30 -17.55
CA THR A 27 -3.06 -6.87 -17.76
C THR A 27 -3.45 -6.20 -16.44
N SER A 28 -3.13 -4.91 -16.29
CA SER A 28 -3.52 -4.11 -15.11
C SER A 28 -5.03 -4.07 -14.87
N GLU A 29 -5.82 -4.35 -15.90
CA GLU A 29 -7.29 -4.46 -15.86
C GLU A 29 -7.83 -5.38 -14.77
N LYS A 30 -7.15 -6.50 -14.50
CA LYS A 30 -7.61 -7.48 -13.51
C LYS A 30 -7.66 -6.92 -12.08
N TYR A 31 -6.97 -5.83 -11.82
CA TYR A 31 -6.82 -5.22 -10.50
C TYR A 31 -7.48 -3.84 -10.41
N LYS A 32 -8.14 -3.40 -11.49
CA LYS A 32 -8.93 -2.15 -11.52
C LYS A 32 -10.19 -2.30 -10.66
N ASN A 33 -10.61 -1.18 -10.08
CA ASN A 33 -11.78 -1.03 -9.21
C ASN A 33 -11.71 -1.87 -7.92
N ILE A 34 -10.55 -2.40 -7.57
CA ILE A 34 -10.28 -3.08 -6.30
C ILE A 34 -9.48 -2.13 -5.40
N THR A 35 -9.89 -2.01 -4.15
CA THR A 35 -9.15 -1.26 -3.13
C THR A 35 -8.08 -2.15 -2.49
N TRP A 36 -6.90 -1.58 -2.25
CA TRP A 36 -5.70 -2.24 -1.76
C TRP A 36 -5.14 -1.51 -0.55
N PHE A 37 -4.58 -2.27 0.39
CA PHE A 37 -4.16 -1.79 1.70
C PHE A 37 -2.86 -2.44 2.14
N SER A 38 -1.97 -1.70 2.77
CA SER A 38 -0.73 -2.22 3.34
C SER A 38 -0.90 -3.15 4.54
N THR A 39 -2.05 -3.09 5.20
CA THR A 39 -2.36 -3.86 6.40
C THR A 39 -3.66 -4.65 6.21
N LYS A 40 -3.92 -5.58 7.13
CA LYS A 40 -5.13 -6.38 7.10
C LYS A 40 -6.35 -5.48 7.24
N VAL A 41 -7.27 -5.60 6.28
CA VAL A 41 -8.60 -5.02 6.36
C VAL A 41 -9.34 -5.74 7.49
N PRO A 42 -9.89 -5.01 8.48
CA PRO A 42 -10.72 -5.64 9.50
C PRO A 42 -12.05 -6.12 8.90
N GLU A 43 -12.74 -6.98 9.65
CA GLU A 43 -13.88 -7.77 9.18
C GLU A 43 -15.17 -6.95 8.92
N SER A 44 -15.20 -5.66 9.22
CA SER A 44 -16.38 -4.79 9.05
C SER A 44 -16.08 -3.60 8.15
N GLU A 45 -16.92 -3.36 7.15
CA GLU A 45 -16.79 -2.26 6.16
C GLU A 45 -16.76 -0.85 6.76
N GLU A 46 -17.32 -0.67 7.96
CA GLU A 46 -17.42 0.64 8.65
C GLU A 46 -16.11 1.07 9.34
N GLU A 47 -15.15 0.15 9.51
CA GLU A 47 -13.88 0.46 10.16
C GLU A 47 -12.73 0.14 9.21
N VAL A 48 -12.09 1.13 8.57
CA VAL A 48 -10.78 0.87 7.96
C VAL A 48 -9.73 1.10 9.03
N LEU A 49 -9.43 0.05 9.79
CA LEU A 49 -8.34 0.05 10.76
C LEU A 49 -7.02 -0.01 10.00
N PHE A 50 -6.38 1.14 9.79
CA PHE A 50 -4.97 1.13 9.38
C PHE A 50 -4.13 1.10 10.66
N ASP A 51 -3.45 -0.02 10.91
CA ASP A 51 -2.46 -0.07 11.99
C ASP A 51 -1.45 1.10 11.88
N ASP A 52 -0.73 1.43 12.95
CA ASP A 52 0.35 2.44 12.87
C ASP A 52 1.46 2.05 11.86
N GLU A 53 1.49 0.77 11.47
CA GLU A 53 2.32 0.21 10.41
C GLU A 53 1.79 0.53 8.99
N GLY A 54 0.50 0.82 8.81
CA GLY A 54 -0.13 0.99 7.51
C GLY A 54 0.37 2.23 6.76
N LYS A 55 1.05 2.02 5.62
CA LYS A 55 1.64 3.10 4.82
C LYS A 55 0.81 3.45 3.58
N TYR A 56 0.09 2.49 3.01
CA TYR A 56 -0.56 2.62 1.70
C TYR A 56 -2.03 2.21 1.73
N ASN A 57 -2.87 3.04 1.11
CA ASN A 57 -4.22 2.68 0.70
C ASN A 57 -4.49 3.26 -0.69
N PHE A 58 -5.14 2.51 -1.56
CA PHE A 58 -5.63 3.07 -2.82
C PHE A 58 -6.52 2.12 -3.61
N GLN A 59 -7.24 2.69 -4.57
CA GLN A 59 -7.89 1.96 -5.65
C GLN A 59 -7.30 2.39 -6.98
N ILE A 60 -7.08 1.42 -7.85
CA ILE A 60 -6.70 1.68 -9.24
C ILE A 60 -7.99 1.79 -10.06
N ILE A 61 -8.16 2.88 -10.80
CA ILE A 61 -9.31 3.08 -11.70
C ILE A 61 -8.82 3.44 -13.10
N GLU A 62 -9.73 3.44 -14.07
CA GLU A 62 -9.48 3.96 -15.40
C GLU A 62 -10.54 4.98 -15.79
N GLU A 63 -10.08 6.16 -16.22
CA GLU A 63 -10.92 7.21 -16.75
C GLU A 63 -10.35 7.65 -18.09
N LYS A 64 -11.16 7.63 -19.16
CA LYS A 64 -10.78 8.07 -20.51
C LYS A 64 -9.47 7.42 -21.01
N ASN A 65 -9.36 6.09 -20.90
CA ASN A 65 -8.17 5.29 -21.28
C ASN A 65 -6.88 5.66 -20.52
N THR A 66 -7.00 6.34 -19.39
CA THR A 66 -5.87 6.64 -18.50
C THR A 66 -6.13 5.98 -17.15
N SER A 67 -5.14 5.23 -16.65
CA SER A 67 -5.23 4.60 -15.33
C SER A 67 -4.78 5.59 -14.25
N TYR A 68 -5.51 5.61 -13.13
CA TYR A 68 -5.23 6.44 -11.97
C TYR A 68 -5.23 5.62 -10.69
N LEU A 69 -4.46 6.07 -9.72
CA LEU A 69 -4.44 5.59 -8.35
C LEU A 69 -5.16 6.65 -7.50
N LYS A 70 -6.31 6.30 -6.93
CA LYS A 70 -7.05 7.15 -5.98
C LYS A 70 -6.73 6.70 -4.56
N GLN A 71 -6.17 7.58 -3.75
CA GLN A 71 -5.84 7.36 -2.35
C GLN A 71 -6.81 8.15 -1.48
N TRP A 72 -7.28 7.54 -0.40
CA TRP A 72 -8.16 8.18 0.57
C TRP A 72 -7.36 8.54 1.82
N PHE A 73 -7.34 9.83 2.14
CA PHE A 73 -6.89 10.31 3.41
C PHE A 73 -8.05 10.25 4.41
N PRO A 74 -7.83 9.70 5.60
CA PRO A 74 -8.86 9.62 6.61
C PRO A 74 -9.17 11.00 7.20
N LEU A 75 -10.46 11.31 7.35
CA LEU A 75 -10.98 12.57 7.88
C LEU A 75 -10.58 12.79 9.34
N ALA A 76 -10.64 11.72 10.13
CA ALA A 76 -10.26 11.70 11.52
C ALA A 76 -9.54 10.38 11.85
N TYR A 77 -8.69 10.44 12.87
CA TYR A 77 -8.13 9.25 13.48
C TYR A 77 -8.34 9.30 14.98
N THR A 78 -8.60 8.13 15.56
CA THR A 78 -8.58 7.92 17.00
C THR A 78 -7.44 6.96 17.33
N GLU A 79 -6.67 7.27 18.35
CA GLU A 79 -5.64 6.38 18.85
C GLU A 79 -6.26 5.49 19.92
N CYS A 80 -6.25 4.17 19.70
CA CYS A 80 -6.62 3.22 20.74
C CYS A 80 -5.41 2.36 21.12
N PHE A 81 -5.29 2.06 22.40
CA PHE A 81 -4.26 1.15 22.90
C PHE A 81 -4.91 -0.20 23.17
N CYS A 82 -4.60 -1.20 22.36
CA CYS A 82 -4.99 -2.58 22.61
C CYS A 82 -3.74 -3.39 22.97
N HIS A 83 -3.71 -4.00 24.16
CA HIS A 83 -2.58 -4.85 24.60
C HIS A 83 -1.20 -4.18 24.48
N SER A 84 -1.09 -2.90 24.86
CA SER A 84 0.16 -2.10 24.76
C SER A 84 0.66 -1.83 23.33
N ARG A 85 -0.15 -2.09 22.30
CA ARG A 85 0.11 -1.64 20.94
C ARG A 85 -0.76 -0.42 20.64
N LYS A 86 -0.13 0.63 20.12
CA LYS A 86 -0.84 1.78 19.58
C LYS A 86 -1.50 1.32 18.29
N LYS A 87 -2.80 1.51 18.18
CA LYS A 87 -3.57 1.30 16.96
C LYS A 87 -4.15 2.64 16.57
N ILE A 88 -3.99 3.02 15.31
CA ILE A 88 -4.64 4.20 14.77
C ILE A 88 -5.92 3.71 14.11
N LYS A 89 -7.07 4.00 14.71
CA LYS A 89 -8.36 3.74 14.08
C LYS A 89 -8.73 4.97 13.29
N TYR A 90 -8.73 4.83 11.98
CA TYR A 90 -9.15 5.90 11.11
C TYR A 90 -10.67 5.84 10.99
N MET A 91 -11.33 6.93 11.38
CA MET A 91 -12.78 7.04 11.36
C MET A 91 -13.15 7.72 10.05
N ASN A 92 -13.87 6.99 9.20
CA ASN A 92 -14.59 7.59 8.08
C ASN A 92 -15.92 8.22 8.54
N ASP A 93 -16.30 8.02 9.80
CA ASP A 93 -17.57 8.47 10.37
C ASP A 93 -17.46 9.87 10.97
N VAL A 94 -17.69 10.86 10.12
CA VAL A 94 -18.97 11.58 10.10
C VAL A 94 -19.19 11.98 8.64
N LEU A 95 -19.95 11.19 7.88
CA LEU A 95 -20.50 11.69 6.63
C LEU A 95 -21.43 12.86 7.00
N PRO A 96 -21.22 14.08 6.47
CA PRO A 96 -22.15 15.18 6.67
C PRO A 96 -23.54 14.75 6.21
N GLU A 97 -24.60 15.16 6.93
CA GLU A 97 -25.99 14.79 6.63
C GLU A 97 -26.44 15.21 5.21
N ASN A 98 -25.66 16.07 4.54
CA ASN A 98 -25.93 16.61 3.20
C ASN A 98 -24.93 16.10 2.13
N LYS A 99 -25.49 15.54 1.05
CA LYS A 99 -24.82 15.02 -0.15
C LYS A 99 -23.88 16.01 -0.86
N SER A 100 -24.12 17.33 -0.80
CA SER A 100 -23.24 18.32 -1.45
C SER A 100 -22.00 18.66 -0.63
N GLU A 101 -22.11 18.66 0.70
CA GLU A 101 -20.97 18.81 1.62
C GLU A 101 -20.13 17.54 1.60
N MET A 102 -20.77 16.38 1.52
CA MET A 102 -20.14 15.08 1.31
C MET A 102 -19.25 15.06 0.04
N GLU A 103 -19.72 15.58 -1.10
CA GLU A 103 -18.91 15.60 -2.33
C GLU A 103 -17.71 16.57 -2.28
N GLN A 104 -17.76 17.63 -1.46
CA GLN A 104 -16.67 18.58 -1.27
C GLN A 104 -15.66 18.13 -0.21
N GLU A 105 -16.10 17.60 0.92
CA GLU A 105 -15.22 17.04 1.96
C GLU A 105 -14.56 15.74 1.50
N ILE A 106 -15.28 14.84 0.82
CA ILE A 106 -14.67 13.64 0.24
C ILE A 106 -13.65 14.00 -0.84
N LYS A 107 -13.89 15.05 -1.65
CA LYS A 107 -12.91 15.53 -2.64
C LYS A 107 -11.64 16.10 -2.01
N THR A 108 -11.73 16.73 -0.84
CA THR A 108 -10.56 17.31 -0.15
C THR A 108 -9.67 16.25 0.51
N HIS A 109 -10.14 15.01 0.60
CA HIS A 109 -9.45 13.90 1.23
C HIS A 109 -9.14 12.76 0.25
N ILE A 110 -9.27 13.00 -1.06
CA ILE A 110 -8.86 12.04 -2.09
C ILE A 110 -7.78 12.65 -2.95
N GLU A 111 -6.60 12.03 -2.93
CA GLU A 111 -5.56 12.33 -3.89
C GLU A 111 -5.66 11.38 -5.08
N THR A 112 -5.49 11.94 -6.29
CA THR A 112 -5.55 11.17 -7.53
C THR A 112 -4.24 11.28 -8.28
N TYR A 113 -3.55 10.16 -8.43
CA TYR A 113 -2.27 10.08 -9.09
C TYR A 113 -2.41 9.41 -10.45
N LYS A 114 -1.85 10.01 -11.49
CA LYS A 114 -1.77 9.37 -12.80
C LYS A 114 -0.75 8.22 -12.75
N ILE A 115 -1.15 7.04 -13.24
CA ILE A 115 -0.27 5.88 -13.29
C ILE A 115 0.52 5.90 -14.59
N TYR A 116 1.84 5.71 -14.47
CA TYR A 116 2.77 5.63 -15.58
C TYR A 116 3.39 4.24 -15.66
N PRO A 117 3.53 3.65 -16.86
CA PRO A 117 4.32 2.44 -17.03
C PRO A 117 5.82 2.77 -16.85
N ASP A 118 6.54 1.90 -16.17
CA ASP A 118 8.01 1.93 -16.16
C ASP A 118 8.57 1.13 -17.35
N SER A 119 9.83 1.39 -17.70
CA SER A 119 10.59 0.59 -18.67
C SER A 119 10.72 -0.89 -18.27
N ARG A 120 10.69 -1.17 -16.96
CA ARG A 120 10.79 -2.52 -16.39
C ARG A 120 9.43 -3.21 -16.48
N LYS A 121 9.45 -4.44 -17.00
CA LYS A 121 8.22 -5.21 -17.28
C LYS A 121 7.35 -5.35 -16.03
N GLY A 122 6.06 -5.01 -16.17
CA GLY A 122 5.05 -5.19 -15.12
C GLY A 122 5.18 -4.21 -13.95
N VAL A 123 6.04 -3.19 -14.07
CA VAL A 123 6.25 -2.16 -13.05
C VAL A 123 5.57 -0.87 -13.49
N PHE A 124 4.87 -0.26 -12.56
CA PHE A 124 4.20 1.02 -12.72
C PHE A 124 4.70 1.98 -11.64
N TYR A 125 4.48 3.26 -11.86
CA TYR A 125 4.75 4.27 -10.86
C TYR A 125 3.77 5.43 -10.92
N VAL A 126 3.73 6.15 -9.81
CA VAL A 126 3.11 7.46 -9.66
C VAL A 126 4.17 8.45 -9.20
N GLU A 127 4.01 9.73 -9.53
CA GLU A 127 4.93 10.79 -9.12
C GLU A 127 4.37 11.59 -7.94
N ASN A 128 5.26 12.05 -7.06
CA ASN A 128 4.95 12.90 -5.89
C ASN A 128 3.85 12.29 -4.99
N PHE A 129 3.96 10.99 -4.72
CA PHE A 129 2.99 10.26 -3.90
C PHE A 129 3.16 10.61 -2.43
N LEU A 130 2.08 11.00 -1.75
CA LEU A 130 2.08 11.28 -0.31
C LEU A 130 1.49 10.06 0.41
N ASP A 131 2.26 9.40 1.24
CA ASP A 131 1.75 8.24 1.99
C ASP A 131 0.93 8.64 3.22
N LEU A 132 0.30 7.65 3.86
CA LEU A 132 -0.54 7.88 5.05
C LEU A 132 0.26 8.33 6.29
N LYS A 133 1.59 8.22 6.26
CA LYS A 133 2.51 8.70 7.30
C LYS A 133 2.99 10.14 7.02
N GLY A 134 2.59 10.72 5.90
CA GLY A 134 2.99 12.06 5.48
C GLY A 134 4.34 12.12 4.76
N GLU A 135 4.95 10.98 4.41
CA GLU A 135 6.18 10.98 3.61
C GLU A 135 5.84 11.16 2.13
N THR A 136 6.57 12.07 1.46
CA THR A 136 6.43 12.28 0.01
C THR A 136 7.47 11.47 -0.76
N HIS A 137 7.01 10.64 -1.68
CA HIS A 137 7.81 9.80 -2.56
C HIS A 137 7.84 10.41 -3.96
N LYS A 138 9.02 10.83 -4.43
CA LYS A 138 9.17 11.37 -5.79
C LYS A 138 8.63 10.40 -6.84
N LYS A 139 8.91 9.11 -6.67
CA LYS A 139 8.31 8.01 -7.43
C LYS A 139 7.98 6.87 -6.48
N MET A 140 6.71 6.47 -6.44
CA MET A 140 6.31 5.23 -5.78
C MET A 140 6.14 4.16 -6.85
N TYR A 141 6.96 3.10 -6.78
CA TYR A 141 6.87 1.98 -7.70
C TYR A 141 5.96 0.89 -7.14
N PHE A 142 5.16 0.30 -8.00
CA PHE A 142 4.31 -0.82 -7.64
C PHE A 142 4.09 -1.75 -8.84
N GLY A 143 3.65 -2.97 -8.55
CA GLY A 143 3.34 -3.96 -9.56
C GLY A 143 2.52 -5.11 -8.97
N PHE A 144 1.92 -5.93 -9.84
CA PHE A 144 1.29 -7.16 -9.38
C PHE A 144 2.31 -8.29 -9.40
N ASP A 145 2.61 -8.83 -8.23
CA ASP A 145 3.55 -9.93 -8.07
C ASP A 145 2.88 -11.27 -8.37
N ARG A 146 3.43 -12.01 -9.32
CA ARG A 146 2.89 -13.28 -9.79
C ARG A 146 2.92 -14.38 -8.72
N LYS A 147 3.94 -14.40 -7.87
CA LYS A 147 4.10 -15.45 -6.84
C LYS A 147 3.14 -15.20 -5.68
N LEU A 148 3.09 -13.95 -5.22
CA LEU A 148 2.24 -13.52 -4.11
C LEU A 148 0.78 -13.35 -4.51
N LYS A 149 0.51 -13.18 -5.81
CA LYS A 149 -0.81 -12.86 -6.37
C LYS A 149 -1.43 -11.61 -5.74
N LYS A 150 -0.59 -10.61 -5.47
CA LYS A 150 -0.93 -9.36 -4.78
C LYS A 150 -0.26 -8.17 -5.45
N ILE A 151 -0.82 -6.98 -5.24
CA ILE A 151 -0.08 -5.75 -5.54
C ILE A 151 1.00 -5.57 -4.48
N VAL A 152 2.19 -5.17 -4.91
CA VAL A 152 3.33 -4.90 -4.05
C VAL A 152 3.90 -3.52 -4.33
N ILE A 153 4.43 -2.88 -3.31
CA ILE A 153 5.25 -1.68 -3.43
C ILE A 153 6.71 -2.09 -3.54
N LEU A 154 7.42 -1.42 -4.42
CA LEU A 154 8.78 -1.76 -4.82
C LEU A 154 9.75 -0.62 -4.51
N ASP A 155 10.97 -0.97 -4.16
CA ASP A 155 12.08 -0.02 -4.23
C ASP A 155 12.60 0.15 -5.67
N GLU A 156 13.54 1.07 -5.87
CA GLU A 156 14.17 1.31 -7.18
C GLU A 156 14.88 0.07 -7.75
N LYS A 157 15.26 -0.90 -6.91
CA LYS A 157 15.94 -2.14 -7.28
C LYS A 157 14.96 -3.29 -7.51
N LEU A 158 13.65 -3.04 -7.49
CA LEU A 158 12.59 -4.06 -7.60
C LEU A 158 12.58 -5.08 -6.46
N ASN A 159 13.08 -4.70 -5.29
CA ASN A 159 12.80 -5.43 -4.07
C ASN A 159 11.41 -5.07 -3.59
N ILE A 160 10.65 -6.07 -3.14
CA ILE A 160 9.37 -5.87 -2.49
C ILE A 160 9.63 -5.27 -1.12
N ILE A 161 9.10 -4.08 -0.89
CA ILE A 161 9.16 -3.40 0.40
C ILE A 161 7.83 -3.49 1.15
N GLU A 162 6.72 -3.66 0.42
CA GLU A 162 5.40 -3.81 1.03
C GLU A 162 4.49 -4.68 0.17
N ILE A 163 3.64 -5.47 0.82
CA ILE A 163 2.64 -6.33 0.18
C ILE A 163 1.26 -5.76 0.52
N LEU A 164 0.45 -5.49 -0.50
CA LEU A 164 -0.88 -4.95 -0.31
C LEU A 164 -1.92 -6.07 -0.29
N GLU A 165 -2.78 -6.03 0.72
CA GLU A 165 -3.98 -6.82 0.85
C GLU A 165 -5.13 -6.19 0.07
N LYS A 166 -5.97 -7.05 -0.51
CA LYS A 166 -7.20 -6.63 -1.17
C LYS A 166 -8.29 -6.37 -0.14
N ALA A 167 -9.09 -5.33 -0.35
CA ALA A 167 -10.36 -5.14 0.34
C ALA A 167 -11.30 -6.33 0.10
N ASN A 168 -11.67 -7.05 1.16
CA ASN A 168 -12.76 -8.00 1.08
C ASN A 168 -14.07 -7.22 0.98
N LYS A 169 -14.89 -7.53 -0.02
CA LYS A 169 -16.32 -7.28 0.04
C LYS A 169 -16.90 -8.52 0.69
N GLU A 170 -17.46 -8.40 1.88
CA GLU A 170 -18.44 -9.38 2.37
C GLU A 170 -19.85 -8.85 2.12
#